data_AF-A0A9Q0L6L6-F1
#
_entry.id   AF-A0A9Q0L6L6-F1
#
_cell.length_a   1.000
_cell.length_b   1.000
_cell.length_c   1.000
_cell.angle_alpha   90.00
_cell.angle_beta   90.00
_cell.angle_gamma   90.00
#
_symmetry.space_group_name_H-M   'P 1'
#
loop_
_entity.id
_entity.type
_entity.pdbx_description
1 polymer ?
#
loop_
_entity_poly.entity_id
_entity_poly.type
_entity_poly.pdbx_seq_one_letter_code
_entity_poly.pdbx_strand_id
1 'polypeptide(L)'
;MFASLHEVFAQYINHKNTADVRIIITEENPTTKTTTTTTQSQTTTILYAHKFVLSTASPQWMNKFYNPNWKDPSSPRLFTLKFSDIDADSFQIVLEYIYTRKPNIQSRNVVKVMSFAQKYQMFDLLKMCELFLSSNLTLENCLAAFEFSLKNSNKEIEYQAKEFIELNSLELFEKVACLVSLEELTIVEILKLKQIRASELSLFNRLMEWGQWRCYSHNLKANLSDMKEMLKNVLPFIRIELMGSKGIETLEESGLYPQEKIDQAKSRLLQELLQNREKDTTKLKPISQIKVLLIASDDSAKYREDVKLSITSTGIKNVDIFDATKGVPQLQQLQKYDVVFVYSASIKFLNAKKTGDVLAKYVESGKGLVLCSDEALLRGSEGEIQGKIIDYLPVEKGDHICDEKTELGDINYTRHAIMNGVNSFDGGAGSPHCSGACTKSGKVIAYWDDGVPLIVVHRKMDNFGNIVILNFQPPSDKVDAYYWDSKTDGAKIIANSVQFAASN
;
A
#
# COMPACT_ATOMS: atom_id res chain seq x y z
N MET A 1 41.49 -33.65 13.46
CA MET A 1 40.70 -32.55 12.87
C MET A 1 40.68 -31.45 13.92
N PHE A 2 41.48 -30.39 13.74
CA PHE A 2 41.49 -29.29 14.71
C PHE A 2 40.18 -28.51 14.57
N ALA A 3 39.50 -28.24 15.68
CA ALA A 3 38.31 -27.40 15.69
C ALA A 3 38.67 -26.04 15.08
N SER A 4 37.77 -25.48 14.25
CA SER A 4 37.98 -24.14 13.71
C SER A 4 38.07 -23.12 14.85
N LEU A 5 38.78 -22.02 14.64
CA LEU A 5 38.90 -20.94 15.63
C LEU A 5 37.50 -20.49 16.13
N HIS A 6 36.51 -20.51 15.24
CA HIS A 6 35.12 -20.17 15.54
C HIS A 6 34.41 -21.20 16.43
N GLU A 7 34.66 -22.50 16.25
CA GLU A 7 34.12 -23.54 17.14
C GLU A 7 34.68 -23.43 18.56
N VAL A 8 35.94 -23.06 18.70
CA VAL A 8 36.58 -22.86 20.01
C VAL A 8 36.06 -21.61 20.70
N PHE A 9 35.88 -20.50 19.96
CA PHE A 9 35.46 -19.24 20.55
C PHE A 9 33.95 -19.13 20.76
N ALA A 10 33.11 -19.89 20.06
CA ALA A 10 31.64 -19.83 20.16
C ALA A 10 31.12 -19.85 21.61
N GLN A 11 31.71 -20.65 22.49
CA GLN A 11 31.33 -20.75 23.91
C GLN A 11 31.61 -19.47 24.73
N TYR A 12 32.41 -18.53 24.21
CA TYR A 12 32.78 -17.30 24.90
C TYR A 12 31.99 -16.07 24.41
N ILE A 13 30.97 -16.26 23.57
CA ILE A 13 30.08 -15.15 23.17
C ILE A 13 29.43 -14.53 24.40
N ASN A 14 29.49 -13.20 24.51
CA ASN A 14 28.95 -12.45 25.64
C ASN A 14 29.44 -12.91 27.04
N HIS A 15 30.63 -13.53 27.12
CA HIS A 15 31.13 -14.10 28.37
C HIS A 15 31.85 -13.06 29.25
N LYS A 16 31.15 -12.56 30.27
CA LYS A 16 31.61 -11.46 31.14
C LYS A 16 32.98 -11.66 31.80
N ASN A 17 33.28 -12.88 32.26
CA ASN A 17 34.46 -13.12 33.11
C ASN A 17 35.77 -13.22 32.33
N THR A 18 35.70 -13.48 31.02
CA THR A 18 36.89 -13.63 30.14
C THR A 18 37.07 -12.44 29.20
N ALA A 19 36.06 -11.56 29.11
CA ALA A 19 36.06 -10.43 28.21
C ALA A 19 37.04 -9.33 28.61
N ASP A 20 37.73 -8.78 27.61
CA ASP A 20 38.55 -7.58 27.71
C ASP A 20 37.92 -6.37 26.97
N VAL A 21 36.69 -6.56 26.45
CA VAL A 21 35.83 -5.51 25.90
C VAL A 21 34.44 -5.54 26.55
N ARG A 22 33.97 -4.39 26.99
CA ARG A 22 32.58 -4.10 27.36
C ARG A 22 31.94 -3.27 26.26
N ILE A 23 30.76 -3.68 25.83
CA ILE A 23 29.99 -3.01 24.79
C ILE A 23 28.73 -2.47 25.46
N ILE A 24 28.51 -1.18 25.33
CA ILE A 24 27.34 -0.48 25.87
C ILE A 24 26.51 -0.03 24.69
N ILE A 25 25.29 -0.53 24.62
CA ILE A 25 24.31 -0.15 23.61
C ILE A 25 23.23 0.66 24.32
N THR A 26 23.00 1.87 23.85
CA THR A 26 21.98 2.77 24.40
C THR A 26 20.89 2.96 23.37
N GLU A 27 19.67 2.60 23.74
CA GLU A 27 18.48 2.68 22.90
C GLU A 27 17.50 3.70 23.49
N GLU A 28 16.91 4.51 22.62
CA GLU A 28 15.83 5.41 23.00
C GLU A 28 14.50 4.66 22.87
N ASN A 29 13.77 4.50 23.98
CA ASN A 29 12.44 3.92 23.90
C ASN A 29 11.47 4.94 23.28
N PRO A 30 10.69 4.58 22.25
CA PRO A 30 9.60 5.42 21.81
C PRO A 30 8.56 5.50 22.93
N THR A 31 8.39 6.68 23.52
CA THR A 31 7.38 6.93 24.56
C THR A 31 5.98 6.85 23.97
N THR A 32 5.10 6.05 24.57
CA THR A 32 3.65 6.20 24.43
C THR A 32 3.25 7.58 24.96
N LYS A 33 2.61 8.40 24.13
CA LYS A 33 2.15 9.74 24.50
C LYS A 33 1.10 9.64 25.62
N THR A 34 1.46 10.00 26.84
CA THR A 34 0.53 10.49 27.86
C THR A 34 1.04 11.81 28.43
N THR A 35 0.09 12.69 28.68
CA THR A 35 0.20 14.15 28.80
C THR A 35 1.20 14.64 29.84
N THR A 36 2.00 15.65 29.46
CA THR A 36 2.68 16.63 30.33
C THR A 36 3.74 16.11 31.33
N THR A 37 4.78 15.43 30.86
CA THR A 37 6.22 15.63 31.18
C THR A 37 7.03 14.49 30.57
N THR A 38 7.71 14.74 29.44
CA THR A 38 8.48 13.69 28.74
C THR A 38 9.82 13.46 29.45
N THR A 39 9.89 12.46 30.33
CA THR A 39 11.17 11.86 30.73
C THR A 39 11.46 10.70 29.77
N GLN A 40 12.40 10.91 28.85
CA GLN A 40 12.85 9.87 27.93
C GLN A 40 13.51 8.74 28.73
N SER A 41 12.92 7.55 28.77
CA SER A 41 13.57 6.38 29.35
C SER A 41 14.56 5.81 28.34
N GLN A 42 15.86 5.84 28.65
CA GLN A 42 16.89 5.17 27.84
C GLN A 42 17.11 3.77 28.39
N THR A 43 17.04 2.76 27.53
CA THR A 43 17.49 1.40 27.86
C THR A 43 18.96 1.29 27.55
N THR A 44 19.73 0.70 28.47
CA THR A 44 21.15 0.45 28.27
C THR A 44 21.43 -1.03 28.41
N THR A 45 21.86 -1.65 27.32
CA THR A 45 22.25 -3.07 27.28
C THR A 45 23.77 -3.18 27.30
N ILE A 46 24.29 -4.11 28.11
CA ILE A 46 25.73 -4.35 28.22
C ILE A 46 26.04 -5.74 27.67
N LEU A 47 26.92 -5.78 26.67
CA LEU A 47 27.45 -7.01 26.10
C LEU A 47 28.97 -7.10 26.34
N TYR A 48 29.51 -8.30 26.26
CA TYR A 48 30.93 -8.58 26.53
C TYR A 48 31.58 -9.27 25.33
N ALA A 49 32.83 -8.89 25.03
CA ALA A 49 33.55 -9.44 23.88
C ALA A 49 35.07 -9.47 24.12
N HIS A 50 35.80 -9.99 23.14
CA HIS A 50 37.25 -10.16 23.17
C HIS A 50 37.91 -9.34 22.05
N LYS A 51 38.89 -8.49 22.37
CA LYS A 51 39.57 -7.61 21.40
C LYS A 51 40.10 -8.39 20.20
N PHE A 52 40.81 -9.49 20.47
CA PHE A 52 41.37 -10.35 19.43
C PHE A 52 40.29 -10.84 18.47
N VAL A 53 39.20 -11.41 18.99
CA VAL A 53 38.11 -11.98 18.19
C VAL A 53 37.42 -10.90 17.36
N LEU A 54 37.09 -9.75 17.95
CA LEU A 54 36.52 -8.60 17.22
C LEU A 54 37.48 -8.13 16.10
N SER A 55 38.78 -8.02 16.37
CA SER A 55 39.77 -7.61 15.39
C SER A 55 39.94 -8.57 14.22
N THR A 56 39.68 -9.87 14.41
CA THR A 56 39.68 -10.83 13.28
C THR A 56 38.52 -10.63 12.32
N ALA A 57 37.43 -10.01 12.78
CA ALA A 57 36.23 -9.81 11.99
C ALA A 57 36.15 -8.44 11.31
N SER A 58 36.75 -7.39 11.91
CA SER A 58 36.70 -6.03 11.37
C SER A 58 38.08 -5.35 11.38
N PRO A 59 38.56 -4.85 10.22
CA PRO A 59 39.80 -4.07 10.17
C PRO A 59 39.70 -2.76 10.97
N GLN A 60 38.51 -2.19 11.14
CA GLN A 60 38.33 -1.01 11.96
C GLN A 60 38.55 -1.28 13.44
N TRP A 61 38.11 -2.44 13.94
CA TRP A 61 38.42 -2.85 15.31
C TRP A 61 39.87 -3.26 15.47
N MET A 62 40.49 -3.91 14.48
CA MET A 62 41.94 -4.14 14.47
C MET A 62 42.71 -2.83 14.66
N ASN A 63 42.41 -1.81 13.85
CA ASN A 63 43.02 -0.49 13.98
C ASN A 63 42.68 0.19 15.31
N LYS A 64 41.43 0.09 15.78
CA LYS A 64 41.02 0.72 17.04
C LYS A 64 41.73 0.15 18.26
N PHE A 65 42.00 -1.16 18.29
CA PHE A 65 42.61 -1.80 19.47
C PHE A 65 44.13 -1.89 19.41
N TYR A 66 44.71 -2.02 18.21
CA TYR A 66 46.13 -2.34 18.05
C TYR A 66 46.94 -1.29 17.28
N ASN A 67 46.36 -0.12 16.95
CA ASN A 67 47.14 0.96 16.35
C ASN A 67 48.15 1.53 17.37
N PRO A 68 49.46 1.43 17.10
CA PRO A 68 50.51 1.83 18.04
C PRO A 68 50.54 3.33 18.33
N ASN A 69 49.89 4.16 17.49
CA ASN A 69 49.77 5.61 17.66
C ASN A 69 48.63 6.01 18.62
N TRP A 70 47.78 5.06 19.04
CA TRP A 70 46.66 5.25 19.97
C TRP A 70 46.91 4.53 21.30
N LYS A 71 48.09 4.73 21.88
CA LYS A 71 48.33 4.30 23.27
C LYS A 71 47.63 5.28 24.21
N ASP A 72 46.42 4.93 24.64
CA ASP A 72 45.79 5.55 25.82
C ASP A 72 46.57 5.11 27.07
N PRO A 73 47.33 6.00 27.74
CA PRO A 73 48.15 5.67 28.89
C PRO A 73 47.33 5.27 30.13
N SER A 74 46.02 5.49 30.08
CA SER A 74 45.05 5.24 31.16
C SER A 74 44.19 3.99 30.94
N SER A 75 44.47 3.18 29.92
CA SER A 75 43.52 2.15 29.47
C SER A 75 43.18 1.13 30.58
N PRO A 76 41.90 1.05 31.01
CA PRO A 76 41.47 0.08 32.02
C PRO A 76 41.62 -1.35 31.51
N ARG A 77 41.64 -2.33 32.43
CA ARG A 77 41.63 -3.78 32.11
C ARG A 77 40.51 -4.18 31.12
N LEU A 78 39.42 -3.39 31.06
CA LEU A 78 38.24 -3.62 30.24
C LEU A 78 37.99 -2.43 29.31
N PHE A 79 38.18 -2.61 28.00
CA PHE A 79 37.98 -1.55 27.01
C PHE A 79 36.49 -1.33 26.75
N THR A 80 36.01 -0.08 26.72
CA THR A 80 34.58 0.19 26.53
C THR A 80 34.28 0.69 25.12
N LEU A 81 33.39 -0.02 24.40
CA LEU A 81 32.75 0.45 23.19
C LEU A 81 31.34 0.94 23.52
N LYS A 82 30.92 2.05 22.89
CA LYS A 82 29.57 2.61 23.04
C LYS A 82 28.93 2.72 21.67
N PHE A 83 27.69 2.28 21.55
CA PHE A 83 26.89 2.35 20.33
C PHE A 83 25.52 2.92 20.65
N SER A 84 25.04 3.78 19.75
CA SER A 84 23.70 4.38 19.80
C SER A 84 22.95 4.25 18.47
N ASP A 85 23.62 3.73 17.43
CA ASP A 85 23.11 3.59 16.06
C ASP A 85 22.71 2.14 15.71
N ILE A 86 22.73 1.24 16.70
CA ILE A 86 22.32 -0.16 16.56
C ILE A 86 21.72 -0.64 17.89
N ASP A 87 20.59 -1.35 17.84
CA ASP A 87 19.97 -1.97 19.01
C ASP A 87 20.70 -3.26 19.44
N ALA A 88 20.44 -3.68 20.68
CA ALA A 88 21.09 -4.84 21.27
C ALA A 88 20.83 -6.13 20.50
N ASP A 89 19.61 -6.36 20.03
CA ASP A 89 19.22 -7.54 19.26
C ASP A 89 20.01 -7.64 17.94
N SER A 90 20.11 -6.53 17.22
CA SER A 90 20.88 -6.45 15.97
C SER A 90 22.37 -6.64 16.22
N PHE A 91 22.92 -6.05 17.28
CA PHE A 91 24.33 -6.23 17.62
C PHE A 91 24.66 -7.65 18.10
N GLN A 92 23.72 -8.32 18.76
CA GLN A 92 23.86 -9.71 19.17
C GLN A 92 24.08 -10.63 17.97
N ILE A 93 23.38 -10.40 16.86
CA ILE A 93 23.59 -11.12 15.59
C ILE A 93 24.99 -10.87 15.03
N VAL A 94 25.48 -9.63 15.11
CA VAL A 94 26.86 -9.30 14.72
C VAL A 94 27.86 -10.09 15.57
N LEU A 95 27.67 -10.18 16.89
CA LEU A 95 28.50 -11.02 17.75
C LEU A 95 28.40 -12.50 17.39
N GLU A 96 27.21 -13.03 17.13
CA GLU A 96 27.04 -14.41 16.70
C GLU A 96 27.84 -14.70 15.43
N TYR A 97 27.79 -13.82 14.42
CA TYR A 97 28.62 -13.95 13.23
C TYR A 97 30.11 -13.96 13.56
N ILE A 98 30.59 -13.01 14.36
CA ILE A 98 32.01 -12.87 14.70
C ILE A 98 32.54 -14.15 15.37
N TYR A 99 31.77 -14.71 16.30
CA TYR A 99 32.20 -15.86 17.08
C TYR A 99 31.99 -17.19 16.35
N THR A 100 30.88 -17.33 15.61
CA THR A 100 30.42 -18.65 15.10
C THR A 100 30.41 -18.77 13.58
N ARG A 101 30.48 -17.66 12.84
CA ARG A 101 30.19 -17.54 11.40
C ARG A 101 28.77 -17.95 10.98
N LYS A 102 27.86 -18.11 11.93
CA LYS A 102 26.45 -18.52 11.71
C LYS A 102 25.48 -17.53 12.37
N PRO A 103 25.36 -16.30 11.86
CA PRO A 103 24.43 -15.31 12.42
C PRO A 103 22.98 -15.76 12.26
N ASN A 104 22.16 -15.52 13.28
CA ASN A 104 20.72 -15.71 13.20
C ASN A 104 20.02 -14.46 12.62
N ILE A 105 20.16 -14.24 11.31
CA ILE A 105 19.59 -13.08 10.60
C ILE A 105 18.06 -13.17 10.56
N GLN A 106 17.36 -12.05 10.82
CA GLN A 106 15.89 -12.00 10.82
C GLN A 106 15.38 -10.76 10.06
N SER A 107 14.17 -10.82 9.51
CA SER A 107 13.60 -9.73 8.69
C SER A 107 13.53 -8.39 9.42
N ARG A 108 13.34 -8.39 10.75
CA ARG A 108 13.23 -7.17 11.58
C ARG A 108 14.56 -6.46 11.86
N ASN A 109 15.69 -7.16 11.75
CA ASN A 109 17.02 -6.63 12.11
C ASN A 109 18.03 -6.62 10.96
N VAL A 110 17.75 -7.32 9.86
CA VAL A 110 18.68 -7.49 8.74
C VAL A 110 19.27 -6.17 8.23
N VAL A 111 18.46 -5.12 8.03
CA VAL A 111 18.96 -3.84 7.49
C VAL A 111 19.89 -3.11 8.48
N LYS A 112 19.62 -3.20 9.78
CA LYS A 112 20.49 -2.63 10.82
C LYS A 112 21.81 -3.40 10.90
N VAL A 113 21.76 -4.72 10.82
CA VAL A 113 22.95 -5.58 10.75
C VAL A 113 23.76 -5.27 9.48
N MET A 114 23.12 -5.08 8.33
CA MET A 114 23.78 -4.65 7.09
C MET A 114 24.47 -3.31 7.23
N SER A 115 23.78 -2.31 7.79
CA SER A 115 24.34 -0.98 8.03
C SER A 115 25.58 -1.04 8.91
N PHE A 116 25.54 -1.86 9.97
CA PHE A 116 26.69 -2.08 10.83
C PHE A 116 27.81 -2.84 10.13
N ALA A 117 27.49 -3.92 9.42
CA ALA A 117 28.47 -4.72 8.68
C ALA A 117 29.20 -3.88 7.63
N GLN A 118 28.49 -3.06 6.87
CA GLN A 118 29.05 -2.11 5.92
C GLN A 118 29.94 -1.07 6.64
N LYS A 119 29.42 -0.44 7.70
CA LYS A 119 30.17 0.55 8.49
C LYS A 119 31.47 -0.01 9.03
N TYR A 120 31.50 -1.26 9.47
CA TYR A 120 32.68 -1.93 10.06
C TYR A 120 33.46 -2.81 9.08
N GLN A 121 33.12 -2.76 7.78
CA GLN A 121 33.79 -3.51 6.70
C GLN A 121 33.79 -5.04 6.92
N MET A 122 32.68 -5.57 7.44
CA MET A 122 32.42 -7.00 7.59
C MET A 122 31.70 -7.55 6.35
N PHE A 123 32.41 -7.58 5.21
CA PHE A 123 31.79 -7.83 3.90
C PHE A 123 31.13 -9.22 3.75
N ASP A 124 31.65 -10.27 4.40
CA ASP A 124 31.00 -11.59 4.33
C ASP A 124 29.66 -11.60 5.08
N LEU A 125 29.57 -10.92 6.24
CA LEU A 125 28.30 -10.72 6.96
C LEU A 125 27.35 -9.89 6.13
N LEU A 126 27.84 -8.80 5.53
CA LEU A 126 27.03 -7.99 4.64
C LEU A 126 26.45 -8.85 3.51
N LYS A 127 27.27 -9.70 2.88
CA LYS A 127 26.81 -10.57 1.79
C LYS A 127 25.76 -11.57 2.25
N MET A 128 25.91 -12.15 3.43
CA MET A 128 24.90 -13.04 4.02
C MET A 128 23.57 -12.31 4.26
N CYS A 129 23.63 -11.07 4.75
CA CYS A 129 22.43 -10.25 4.94
C CYS A 129 21.78 -9.85 3.61
N GLU A 130 22.56 -9.50 2.58
CA GLU A 130 22.04 -9.19 1.24
C GLU A 130 21.28 -10.39 0.66
N LEU A 131 21.87 -11.60 0.73
CA LEU A 131 21.24 -12.82 0.25
C LEU A 131 19.95 -13.15 1.01
N PHE A 132 19.95 -12.97 2.33
CA PHE A 132 18.75 -13.14 3.15
C PHE A 132 17.66 -12.14 2.75
N LEU A 133 18.01 -10.86 2.64
CA LEU A 133 17.06 -9.78 2.37
C LEU A 133 16.40 -9.93 1.00
N SER A 134 17.16 -10.35 -0.02
CA SER A 134 16.63 -10.55 -1.38
C SER A 134 15.47 -11.54 -1.49
N SER A 135 15.29 -12.44 -0.51
CA SER A 135 14.15 -13.37 -0.47
C SER A 135 13.17 -13.09 0.67
N ASN A 136 13.40 -12.06 1.48
CA ASN A 136 12.65 -11.78 2.70
C ASN A 136 12.32 -10.28 2.86
N LEU A 137 12.01 -9.60 1.75
CA LEU A 137 11.45 -8.25 1.78
C LEU A 137 10.05 -8.27 2.41
N THR A 138 9.80 -7.34 3.32
CA THR A 138 8.52 -7.16 4.01
C THR A 138 8.17 -5.67 4.06
N LEU A 139 6.92 -5.33 4.42
CA LEU A 139 6.49 -3.93 4.58
C LEU A 139 7.35 -3.17 5.60
N GLU A 140 7.84 -3.86 6.63
CA GLU A 140 8.61 -3.27 7.73
C GLU A 140 10.07 -3.01 7.36
N ASN A 141 10.63 -3.75 6.40
CA ASN A 141 12.06 -3.64 6.05
C ASN A 141 12.32 -3.05 4.66
N CYS A 142 11.34 -3.01 3.75
CA CYS A 142 11.57 -2.62 2.36
C CYS A 142 12.05 -1.18 2.19
N LEU A 143 11.51 -0.23 2.97
CA LEU A 143 11.90 1.17 2.92
C LEU A 143 13.34 1.38 3.40
N ALA A 144 13.72 0.72 4.49
CA ALA A 144 15.07 0.78 5.03
C ALA A 144 16.07 0.06 4.10
N ALA A 145 15.67 -1.06 3.49
CA ALA A 145 16.44 -1.76 2.47
C ALA A 145 16.67 -0.86 1.24
N PHE A 146 15.63 -0.16 0.79
CA PHE A 146 15.72 0.78 -0.32
C PHE A 146 16.70 1.92 -0.02
N GLU A 147 16.57 2.57 1.14
CA GLU A 147 17.51 3.61 1.56
C GLU A 147 18.95 3.10 1.65
N PHE A 148 19.16 1.92 2.26
CA PHE A 148 20.48 1.31 2.34
C PHE A 148 21.07 1.07 0.94
N SER A 149 20.25 0.60 0.00
CA SER A 149 20.66 0.32 -1.38
C SER A 149 21.09 1.59 -2.13
N LEU A 150 20.36 2.71 -1.94
CA LEU A 150 20.71 4.01 -2.52
C LEU A 150 22.04 4.52 -1.96
N LYS A 151 22.20 4.51 -0.64
CA LYS A 151 23.42 4.97 0.06
C LYS A 151 24.67 4.19 -0.36
N ASN A 152 24.53 2.89 -0.63
CA ASN A 152 25.64 2.00 -0.95
C ASN A 152 25.73 1.62 -2.43
N SER A 153 24.89 2.21 -3.29
CA SER A 153 24.81 1.90 -4.73
C SER A 153 24.62 0.39 -5.03
N ASN A 154 23.88 -0.33 -4.18
CA ASN A 154 23.58 -1.75 -4.40
C ASN A 154 22.36 -1.89 -5.33
N LYS A 155 22.61 -2.05 -6.63
CA LYS A 155 21.57 -2.07 -7.67
C LYS A 155 20.61 -3.26 -7.60
N GLU A 156 21.05 -4.40 -7.07
CA GLU A 156 20.19 -5.59 -6.98
C GLU A 156 19.09 -5.37 -5.93
N ILE A 157 19.47 -4.96 -4.71
CA ILE A 157 18.51 -4.65 -3.64
C ILE A 157 17.67 -3.43 -4.02
N GLU A 158 18.26 -2.43 -4.68
CA GLU A 158 17.52 -1.26 -5.16
C GLU A 158 16.39 -1.67 -6.09
N TYR A 159 16.64 -2.56 -7.06
CA TYR A 159 15.61 -3.05 -7.99
C TYR A 159 14.50 -3.83 -7.27
N GLN A 160 14.88 -4.79 -6.41
CA GLN A 160 13.92 -5.62 -5.68
C GLN A 160 13.07 -4.79 -4.71
N ALA A 161 13.68 -3.86 -3.99
CA ALA A 161 12.96 -2.99 -3.07
C ALA A 161 12.03 -2.01 -3.82
N LYS A 162 12.45 -1.48 -4.97
CA LYS A 162 11.58 -0.65 -5.83
C LYS A 162 10.35 -1.40 -6.28
N GLU A 163 10.50 -2.61 -6.83
CA GLU A 163 9.38 -3.44 -7.25
C GLU A 163 8.44 -3.73 -6.09
N PHE A 164 8.98 -4.09 -4.92
CA PHE A 164 8.19 -4.33 -3.72
C PHE A 164 7.42 -3.09 -3.26
N ILE A 165 8.05 -1.91 -3.27
CA ILE A 165 7.41 -0.64 -2.89
C ILE A 165 6.29 -0.29 -3.87
N GLU A 166 6.51 -0.43 -5.19
CA GLU A 166 5.49 -0.15 -6.20
C GLU A 166 4.27 -1.08 -6.04
N LEU A 167 4.50 -2.38 -5.78
CA LEU A 167 3.43 -3.37 -5.60
C LEU A 167 2.64 -3.18 -4.30
N ASN A 168 3.30 -2.79 -3.21
CA ASN A 168 2.68 -2.74 -1.88
C ASN A 168 2.38 -1.31 -1.41
N SER A 169 2.47 -0.31 -2.30
CA SER A 169 2.42 1.10 -1.90
C SER A 169 1.17 1.51 -1.11
N LEU A 170 0.00 0.94 -1.40
CA LEU A 170 -1.25 1.26 -0.69
C LEU A 170 -1.10 0.98 0.80
N GLU A 171 -0.82 -0.27 1.14
CA GLU A 171 -0.62 -0.69 2.53
C GLU A 171 0.61 -0.04 3.17
N LEU A 172 1.68 0.17 2.37
CA LEU A 172 2.92 0.77 2.84
C LEU A 172 2.71 2.21 3.32
N PHE A 173 2.02 3.04 2.54
CA PHE A 173 1.83 4.45 2.88
C PHE A 173 0.76 4.67 3.95
N GLU A 174 -0.16 3.72 4.12
CA GLU A 174 -1.20 3.73 5.15
C GLU A 174 -0.67 3.23 6.51
N LYS A 175 -0.01 2.07 6.55
CA LYS A 175 0.29 1.38 7.81
C LYS A 175 1.71 1.59 8.33
N VAL A 176 2.68 1.92 7.48
CA VAL A 176 4.09 1.90 7.88
C VAL A 176 4.53 3.23 8.49
N ALA A 177 4.75 3.21 9.80
CA ALA A 177 5.19 4.36 10.59
C ALA A 177 6.62 4.82 10.25
N CYS A 178 7.53 3.90 9.88
CA CYS A 178 8.96 4.22 9.74
C CYS A 178 9.28 5.12 8.53
N LEU A 179 8.32 5.37 7.64
CA LEU A 179 8.48 6.29 6.50
C LEU A 179 8.98 7.68 6.94
N VAL A 180 8.48 8.19 8.08
CA VAL A 180 8.90 9.50 8.61
C VAL A 180 10.39 9.58 8.94
N SER A 181 11.06 8.43 9.12
CA SER A 181 12.50 8.36 9.45
C SER A 181 13.41 8.34 8.23
N LEU A 182 12.87 8.18 7.01
CA LEU A 182 13.67 8.12 5.78
C LEU A 182 14.32 9.45 5.43
N GLU A 183 15.50 9.39 4.81
CA GLU A 183 16.23 10.55 4.29
C GLU A 183 15.53 11.19 3.09
N GLU A 184 15.78 12.49 2.91
CA GLU A 184 15.19 13.32 1.84
C GLU A 184 15.39 12.68 0.46
N LEU A 185 16.61 12.20 0.17
CA LEU A 185 16.92 11.54 -1.10
C LEU A 185 16.06 10.28 -1.31
N THR A 186 15.86 9.48 -0.27
CA THR A 186 15.03 8.27 -0.34
C THR A 186 13.58 8.63 -0.67
N ILE A 187 13.01 9.64 -0.01
CA ILE A 187 11.64 10.10 -0.29
C ILE A 187 11.53 10.59 -1.74
N VAL A 188 12.49 11.39 -2.20
CA VAL A 188 12.52 11.88 -3.59
C VAL A 188 12.55 10.71 -4.59
N GLU A 189 13.37 9.68 -4.36
CA GLU A 189 13.44 8.52 -5.24
C GLU A 189 12.15 7.68 -5.21
N ILE A 190 11.47 7.61 -4.06
CA ILE A 190 10.13 6.99 -3.96
C ILE A 190 9.11 7.78 -4.78
N LEU A 191 9.05 9.11 -4.63
CA LEU A 191 8.08 9.94 -5.37
C LEU A 191 8.31 9.94 -6.89
N LYS A 192 9.53 9.64 -7.34
CA LYS A 192 9.85 9.46 -8.77
C LYS A 192 9.36 8.13 -9.35
N LEU A 193 8.96 7.16 -8.52
CA LEU A 193 8.47 5.87 -8.99
C LEU A 193 7.20 6.05 -9.82
N LYS A 194 7.19 5.42 -10.99
CA LYS A 194 6.10 5.62 -11.95
C LYS A 194 4.91 4.72 -11.69
N GLN A 195 5.10 3.61 -10.98
CA GLN A 195 4.09 2.55 -10.85
C GLN A 195 3.57 2.40 -9.41
N ILE A 196 3.61 3.48 -8.62
CA ILE A 196 2.95 3.52 -7.31
C ILE A 196 1.44 3.35 -7.49
N ARG A 197 0.85 2.42 -6.72
CA ARG A 197 -0.59 2.10 -6.69
C ARG A 197 -1.39 3.03 -5.79
N ALA A 198 -0.74 3.70 -4.83
CA ALA A 198 -1.37 4.66 -3.94
C ALA A 198 -1.71 5.97 -4.68
N SER A 199 -2.76 6.66 -4.22
CA SER A 199 -3.14 7.95 -4.78
C SER A 199 -2.07 9.02 -4.52
N GLU A 200 -1.96 10.02 -5.40
CA GLU A 200 -1.08 11.17 -5.15
C GLU A 200 -1.47 11.95 -3.90
N LEU A 201 -2.76 11.98 -3.56
CA LEU A 201 -3.24 12.57 -2.31
C LEU A 201 -2.69 11.82 -1.10
N SER A 202 -2.71 10.48 -1.11
CA SER A 202 -2.13 9.66 -0.05
C SER A 202 -0.62 9.91 0.10
N LEU A 203 0.11 10.01 -1.02
CA LEU A 203 1.53 10.37 -1.01
C LEU A 203 1.78 11.76 -0.42
N PHE A 204 0.97 12.76 -0.78
CA PHE A 204 1.07 14.10 -0.24
C PHE A 204 0.81 14.12 1.27
N ASN A 205 -0.26 13.47 1.74
CA ASN A 205 -0.57 13.36 3.17
C ASN A 205 0.59 12.72 3.93
N ARG A 206 1.21 11.69 3.35
CA ARG A 206 2.33 11.01 3.99
C ARG A 206 3.62 11.84 4.00
N LEU A 207 3.83 12.64 2.94
CA LEU A 207 4.89 13.64 2.89
C LEU A 207 4.70 14.74 3.94
N MET A 208 3.46 15.12 4.23
CA MET A 208 3.15 16.09 5.29
C MET A 208 3.57 15.59 6.66
N GLU A 209 3.27 14.34 6.98
CA GLU A 209 3.71 13.71 8.24
C GLU A 209 5.24 13.59 8.32
N TRP A 210 5.89 13.22 7.22
CA TRP A 210 7.35 13.21 7.12
C TRP A 210 7.95 14.61 7.38
N GLY A 211 7.39 15.65 6.75
CA GLY A 211 7.85 17.04 6.93
C GLY A 211 7.67 17.54 8.37
N GLN A 212 6.55 17.20 9.02
CA GLN A 212 6.32 17.53 10.43
C GLN A 212 7.33 16.84 11.33
N TRP A 213 7.55 15.54 11.14
CA TRP A 213 8.54 14.79 11.90
C TRP A 213 9.96 15.35 11.72
N ARG A 214 10.35 15.67 10.49
CA ARG A 214 11.64 16.29 10.17
C ARG A 214 11.79 17.67 10.80
N CYS A 215 10.73 18.47 10.86
CA CYS A 215 10.74 19.72 11.61
C CYS A 215 11.04 19.46 13.09
N TYR A 216 10.31 18.54 13.73
CA TYR A 216 10.50 18.23 15.15
C TYR A 216 11.89 17.64 15.45
N SER A 217 12.42 16.78 14.58
CA SER A 217 13.77 16.22 14.74
C SER A 217 14.88 17.28 14.66
N HIS A 218 14.59 18.43 14.05
CA HIS A 218 15.49 19.58 13.96
C HIS A 218 15.10 20.72 14.94
N ASN A 219 14.26 20.43 15.94
CA ASN A 219 13.77 21.39 16.94
C ASN A 219 12.98 22.58 16.35
N LEU A 220 12.27 22.37 15.24
CA LEU A 220 11.36 23.35 14.63
C LEU A 220 9.91 23.13 15.09
N LYS A 221 9.03 24.12 14.86
CA LYS A 221 7.61 24.07 15.31
C LYS A 221 6.67 23.45 14.28
N ALA A 222 7.17 23.14 13.08
CA ALA A 222 6.38 22.67 11.94
C ALA A 222 5.26 23.66 11.55
N ASN A 223 5.53 24.97 11.66
CA ASN A 223 4.62 25.99 11.12
C ASN A 223 4.74 26.05 9.57
N LEU A 224 3.87 26.82 8.91
CA LEU A 224 3.87 26.92 7.45
C LEU A 224 5.24 27.29 6.85
N SER A 225 5.98 28.22 7.46
CA SER A 225 7.32 28.61 6.98
C SER A 225 8.32 27.48 7.13
N ASP A 226 8.33 26.80 8.28
CA ASP A 226 9.23 25.66 8.54
C ASP A 226 8.94 24.53 7.54
N MET A 227 7.66 24.23 7.32
CA MET A 227 7.22 23.19 6.39
C MET A 227 7.54 23.53 4.93
N LYS A 228 7.39 24.79 4.51
CA LYS A 228 7.81 25.24 3.17
C LYS A 228 9.29 24.99 2.94
N GLU A 229 10.13 25.37 3.91
CA GLU A 229 11.57 25.17 3.81
C GLU A 229 11.96 23.69 3.85
N MET A 230 11.32 22.90 4.72
CA MET A 230 11.59 21.47 4.87
C MET A 230 11.19 20.66 3.62
N LEU A 231 10.07 21.02 2.99
CA LEU A 231 9.51 20.27 1.87
C LEU A 231 9.96 20.79 0.50
N LYS A 232 10.72 21.89 0.42
CA LYS A 232 11.03 22.58 -0.84
C LYS A 232 11.65 21.70 -1.93
N ASN A 233 12.47 20.72 -1.55
CA ASN A 233 13.17 19.83 -2.47
C ASN A 233 12.37 18.56 -2.80
N VAL A 234 11.30 18.28 -2.04
CA VAL A 234 10.55 17.02 -2.13
C VAL A 234 9.18 17.25 -2.74
N LEU A 235 8.50 18.32 -2.34
CA LEU A 235 7.17 18.70 -2.80
C LEU A 235 7.05 18.81 -4.34
N PRO A 236 8.06 19.27 -5.09
CA PRO A 236 7.97 19.33 -6.56
C PRO A 236 7.79 17.97 -7.26
N PHE A 237 8.00 16.85 -6.56
CA PHE A 237 7.82 15.49 -7.09
C PHE A 237 6.39 14.96 -6.93
N ILE A 238 5.53 15.65 -6.17
CA ILE A 238 4.10 15.34 -6.15
C ILE A 238 3.48 15.72 -7.50
N ARG A 239 2.79 14.76 -8.11
CA ARG A 239 2.25 14.89 -9.48
C ARG A 239 0.83 15.43 -9.41
N ILE A 240 0.71 16.75 -9.25
CA ILE A 240 -0.59 17.45 -9.19
C ILE A 240 -1.49 17.14 -10.40
N GLU A 241 -0.92 16.75 -11.54
CA GLU A 241 -1.67 16.35 -12.74
C GLU A 241 -2.46 15.05 -12.55
N LEU A 242 -2.09 14.21 -11.58
CA LEU A 242 -2.76 12.96 -11.25
C LEU A 242 -3.73 13.10 -10.07
N MET A 243 -3.85 14.29 -9.47
CA MET A 243 -4.79 14.55 -8.38
C MET A 243 -6.19 14.92 -8.91
N GLY A 244 -7.21 14.47 -8.17
CA GLY A 244 -8.59 14.90 -8.34
C GLY A 244 -8.90 16.23 -7.66
N SER A 245 -10.19 16.57 -7.59
CA SER A 245 -10.66 17.80 -6.95
C SER A 245 -10.31 17.86 -5.47
N LYS A 246 -10.56 16.76 -4.72
CA LYS A 246 -10.27 16.66 -3.28
C LYS A 246 -8.76 16.83 -3.02
N GLY A 247 -7.92 16.21 -3.86
CA GLY A 247 -6.47 16.38 -3.77
C GLY A 247 -6.01 17.82 -4.02
N ILE A 248 -6.57 18.50 -5.03
CA ILE A 248 -6.24 19.89 -5.34
C ILE A 248 -6.72 20.86 -4.25
N GLU A 249 -7.92 20.64 -3.69
CA GLU A 249 -8.43 21.39 -2.53
C GLU A 249 -7.51 21.23 -1.32
N THR A 250 -7.09 19.99 -1.02
CA THR A 250 -6.15 19.69 0.07
C THR A 250 -4.81 20.41 -0.12
N LEU A 251 -4.27 20.43 -1.35
CA LEU A 251 -3.04 21.16 -1.66
C LEU A 251 -3.20 22.68 -1.44
N GLU A 252 -4.34 23.25 -1.83
CA GLU A 252 -4.62 24.67 -1.64
C GLU A 252 -4.74 25.04 -0.16
N GLU A 253 -5.52 24.27 0.60
CA GLU A 253 -5.70 24.46 2.04
C GLU A 253 -4.38 24.36 2.81
N SER A 254 -3.45 23.50 2.35
CA SER A 254 -2.13 23.37 2.97
C SER A 254 -1.30 24.66 2.91
N GLY A 255 -1.52 25.51 1.89
CA GLY A 255 -0.72 26.70 1.61
C GLY A 255 0.75 26.43 1.24
N LEU A 256 1.13 25.17 1.01
CA LEU A 256 2.50 24.74 0.74
C LEU A 256 2.83 24.66 -0.75
N TYR A 257 1.85 24.33 -1.58
CA TYR A 257 2.03 24.18 -3.01
C TYR A 257 1.97 25.54 -3.73
N PRO A 258 2.72 25.75 -4.82
CA PRO A 258 2.65 27.01 -5.57
C PRO A 258 1.24 27.29 -6.11
N GLN A 259 0.66 28.45 -5.75
CA GLN A 259 -0.72 28.81 -6.13
C GLN A 259 -0.94 28.79 -7.65
N GLU A 260 0.04 29.25 -8.43
CA GLU A 260 -0.03 29.21 -9.89
C GLU A 260 -0.28 27.78 -10.44
N LYS A 261 0.36 26.77 -9.84
CA LYS A 261 0.16 25.36 -10.23
C LYS A 261 -1.22 24.86 -9.81
N ILE A 262 -1.73 25.28 -8.65
CA ILE A 262 -3.09 24.97 -8.20
C ILE A 262 -4.11 25.56 -9.18
N ASP A 263 -3.96 26.83 -9.55
CA ASP A 263 -4.87 27.52 -10.47
C ASP A 263 -4.85 26.89 -11.87
N GLN A 264 -3.66 26.47 -12.34
CA GLN A 264 -3.51 25.70 -13.58
C GLN A 264 -4.20 24.32 -13.48
N ALA A 265 -4.05 23.62 -12.35
CA ALA A 265 -4.70 22.33 -12.13
C ALA A 265 -6.22 22.46 -12.06
N LYS A 266 -6.76 23.49 -11.39
CA LYS A 266 -8.19 23.82 -11.38
C LYS A 266 -8.70 24.17 -12.77
N SER A 267 -7.95 24.97 -13.52
CA SER A 267 -8.29 25.34 -14.90
C SER A 267 -8.28 24.12 -15.82
N ARG A 268 -7.30 23.22 -15.66
CA ARG A 268 -7.28 21.92 -16.32
C ARG A 268 -8.52 21.16 -15.96
N LEU A 269 -8.85 20.98 -14.68
CA LEU A 269 -10.07 20.31 -14.24
C LEU A 269 -11.34 20.98 -14.78
N LEU A 270 -11.39 22.29 -14.98
CA LEU A 270 -12.57 22.99 -15.52
C LEU A 270 -12.67 22.91 -17.05
N GLN A 271 -11.56 22.99 -17.78
CA GLN A 271 -11.53 22.66 -19.21
C GLN A 271 -11.88 21.19 -19.40
N GLU A 272 -11.31 20.40 -18.50
CA GLU A 272 -11.74 19.09 -18.09
C GLU A 272 -13.12 19.07 -17.38
N LEU A 273 -14.01 20.04 -17.51
CA LEU A 273 -15.46 19.86 -17.24
C LEU A 273 -16.28 20.22 -18.48
N LEU A 274 -15.75 21.12 -19.31
CA LEU A 274 -16.40 21.58 -20.53
C LEU A 274 -16.29 20.59 -21.71
N GLN A 275 -15.11 20.09 -22.08
CA GLN A 275 -14.94 19.23 -23.28
C GLN A 275 -15.65 17.84 -23.24
N ASN A 276 -15.75 17.15 -22.09
CA ASN A 276 -16.45 15.84 -22.04
C ASN A 276 -17.98 15.98 -22.10
N ARG A 277 -18.54 17.14 -21.73
CA ARG A 277 -19.97 17.42 -21.93
C ARG A 277 -20.36 17.32 -23.41
N GLU A 278 -19.41 17.63 -24.30
CA GLU A 278 -19.57 17.55 -25.75
C GLU A 278 -19.22 16.17 -26.34
N LYS A 279 -18.31 15.39 -25.72
CA LYS A 279 -17.87 14.07 -26.22
C LYS A 279 -18.69 12.87 -25.72
N ASP A 280 -19.17 12.87 -24.47
CA ASP A 280 -19.88 11.71 -23.88
C ASP A 280 -21.35 11.59 -24.32
N THR A 281 -21.95 12.68 -24.80
CA THR A 281 -23.35 12.68 -25.23
C THR A 281 -23.60 11.98 -26.57
N THR A 282 -22.56 11.61 -27.32
CA THR A 282 -22.71 11.07 -28.69
C THR A 282 -22.44 9.57 -28.83
N LYS A 283 -22.03 8.83 -27.78
CA LYS A 283 -21.70 7.39 -27.86
C LYS A 283 -22.31 6.46 -26.81
N LEU A 284 -22.88 6.96 -25.70
CA LEU A 284 -23.45 6.09 -24.67
C LEU A 284 -24.84 5.58 -25.07
N LYS A 285 -25.11 4.30 -24.84
CA LYS A 285 -26.45 3.74 -25.01
C LYS A 285 -27.41 4.45 -24.03
N PRO A 286 -28.63 4.85 -24.47
CA PRO A 286 -29.59 5.45 -23.56
C PRO A 286 -29.91 4.54 -22.38
N ILE A 287 -29.83 5.07 -21.15
CA ILE A 287 -30.04 4.33 -19.88
C ILE A 287 -31.31 3.47 -19.92
N SER A 288 -32.40 4.00 -20.48
CA SER A 288 -33.70 3.32 -20.56
C SER A 288 -33.73 2.10 -21.51
N GLN A 289 -32.74 1.97 -22.39
CA GLN A 289 -32.62 0.88 -23.37
C GLN A 289 -31.63 -0.21 -22.96
N ILE A 290 -30.95 -0.04 -21.82
CA ILE A 290 -29.98 -1.01 -21.32
C ILE A 290 -30.73 -2.18 -20.66
N LYS A 291 -30.32 -3.40 -21.00
CA LYS A 291 -30.77 -4.64 -20.36
C LYS A 291 -29.70 -5.15 -19.42
N VAL A 292 -30.05 -5.33 -18.16
CA VAL A 292 -29.16 -5.78 -17.09
C VAL A 292 -29.64 -7.13 -16.55
N LEU A 293 -28.70 -8.07 -16.41
CA LEU A 293 -28.92 -9.26 -15.58
C LEU A 293 -28.12 -9.11 -14.29
N LEU A 294 -28.82 -9.06 -13.16
CA LEU A 294 -28.26 -9.09 -11.82
C LEU A 294 -28.03 -10.55 -11.39
N ILE A 295 -26.78 -10.97 -11.36
CA ILE A 295 -26.38 -12.30 -10.85
C ILE A 295 -25.93 -12.11 -9.41
N ALA A 296 -26.73 -12.62 -8.48
CA ALA A 296 -26.54 -12.34 -7.07
C ALA A 296 -26.52 -13.62 -6.23
N SER A 297 -25.71 -13.62 -5.18
CA SER A 297 -25.64 -14.69 -4.20
C SER A 297 -25.74 -14.12 -2.77
N ASP A 298 -26.87 -14.35 -2.11
CA ASP A 298 -27.15 -13.85 -0.76
C ASP A 298 -28.24 -14.72 -0.09
N ASP A 299 -28.43 -14.53 1.21
CA ASP A 299 -29.32 -15.33 2.04
C ASP A 299 -30.81 -14.93 1.94
N SER A 300 -31.14 -13.79 1.32
CA SER A 300 -32.49 -13.25 1.34
C SER A 300 -32.81 -12.34 0.16
N ALA A 301 -33.93 -12.64 -0.50
CA ALA A 301 -34.40 -11.89 -1.66
C ALA A 301 -34.50 -10.36 -1.44
N LYS A 302 -34.65 -9.89 -0.19
CA LYS A 302 -34.66 -8.45 0.13
C LYS A 302 -33.40 -7.74 -0.37
N TYR A 303 -32.23 -8.36 -0.28
CA TYR A 303 -30.96 -7.75 -0.71
C TYR A 303 -30.94 -7.58 -2.23
N ARG A 304 -31.34 -8.62 -2.98
CA ARG A 304 -31.42 -8.56 -4.46
C ARG A 304 -32.43 -7.54 -4.96
N GLU A 305 -33.58 -7.47 -4.30
CA GLU A 305 -34.61 -6.50 -4.65
C GLU A 305 -34.15 -5.06 -4.34
N ASP A 306 -33.41 -4.82 -3.26
CA ASP A 306 -32.85 -3.49 -2.98
C ASP A 306 -31.83 -3.04 -4.03
N VAL A 307 -30.94 -3.94 -4.46
CA VAL A 307 -29.98 -3.65 -5.55
C VAL A 307 -30.71 -3.39 -6.86
N LYS A 308 -31.72 -4.21 -7.18
CA LYS A 308 -32.57 -4.00 -8.36
C LYS A 308 -33.30 -2.65 -8.30
N LEU A 309 -33.83 -2.27 -7.14
CA LEU A 309 -34.48 -0.97 -6.94
C LEU A 309 -33.48 0.19 -7.10
N SER A 310 -32.28 0.06 -6.56
CA SER A 310 -31.20 1.04 -6.72
C SER A 310 -30.87 1.25 -8.19
N ILE A 311 -30.74 0.19 -8.98
CA ILE A 311 -30.53 0.27 -10.44
C ILE A 311 -31.74 0.90 -11.14
N THR A 312 -32.94 0.39 -10.89
CA THR A 312 -34.16 0.79 -11.64
C THR A 312 -34.60 2.23 -11.35
N SER A 313 -34.36 2.73 -10.13
CA SER A 313 -34.66 4.11 -9.74
C SER A 313 -33.91 5.18 -10.55
N THR A 314 -32.82 4.80 -11.24
CA THR A 314 -32.02 5.70 -12.09
C THR A 314 -32.51 5.79 -13.54
N GLY A 315 -33.55 5.02 -13.88
CA GLY A 315 -34.15 5.00 -15.21
C GLY A 315 -33.79 3.77 -16.06
N ILE A 316 -32.96 2.86 -15.57
CA ILE A 316 -32.69 1.55 -16.20
C ILE A 316 -33.91 0.66 -15.97
N LYS A 317 -34.72 0.45 -17.00
CA LYS A 317 -36.03 -0.23 -16.83
C LYS A 317 -35.96 -1.76 -16.86
N ASN A 318 -34.95 -2.34 -17.52
CA ASN A 318 -34.88 -3.77 -17.79
C ASN A 318 -33.82 -4.42 -16.91
N VAL A 319 -34.21 -4.85 -15.72
CA VAL A 319 -33.32 -5.52 -14.75
C VAL A 319 -33.94 -6.84 -14.30
N ASP A 320 -33.33 -7.94 -14.72
CA ASP A 320 -33.71 -9.30 -14.30
C ASP A 320 -32.74 -9.83 -13.23
N ILE A 321 -33.21 -10.74 -12.40
CA ILE A 321 -32.42 -11.35 -11.32
C ILE A 321 -32.15 -12.82 -11.64
N PHE A 322 -30.90 -13.25 -11.47
CA PHE A 322 -30.49 -14.64 -11.44
C PHE A 322 -29.94 -14.96 -10.04
N ASP A 323 -30.62 -15.87 -9.34
CA ASP A 323 -30.22 -16.35 -8.02
C ASP A 323 -29.11 -17.41 -8.16
N ALA A 324 -27.87 -16.98 -7.95
CA ALA A 324 -26.68 -17.82 -8.12
C ALA A 324 -26.49 -18.86 -7.02
N THR A 325 -27.32 -18.83 -5.96
CA THR A 325 -27.39 -19.91 -4.96
C THR A 325 -28.14 -21.14 -5.49
N LYS A 326 -28.96 -20.96 -6.54
CA LYS A 326 -29.84 -21.99 -7.09
C LYS A 326 -29.40 -22.55 -8.44
N GLY A 327 -28.39 -21.96 -9.07
CA GLY A 327 -27.98 -22.39 -10.41
C GLY A 327 -26.72 -21.73 -10.93
N VAL A 328 -26.31 -22.16 -12.12
CA VAL A 328 -25.23 -21.56 -12.90
C VAL A 328 -25.85 -20.96 -14.17
N PRO A 329 -25.59 -19.69 -14.49
CA PRO A 329 -26.14 -19.06 -15.68
C PRO A 329 -25.53 -19.67 -16.95
N GLN A 330 -26.31 -19.73 -18.02
CA GLN A 330 -25.84 -20.18 -19.34
C GLN A 330 -25.39 -18.98 -20.20
N LEU A 331 -24.39 -19.19 -21.06
CA LEU A 331 -23.90 -18.12 -21.95
C LEU A 331 -25.01 -17.55 -22.84
N GLN A 332 -25.89 -18.40 -23.39
CA GLN A 332 -27.01 -17.95 -24.22
C GLN A 332 -28.02 -17.09 -23.44
N GLN A 333 -28.11 -17.27 -22.12
CA GLN A 333 -28.92 -16.39 -21.27
C GLN A 333 -28.24 -15.04 -21.10
N LEU A 334 -26.94 -15.01 -20.77
CA LEU A 334 -26.18 -13.78 -20.57
C LEU A 334 -26.20 -12.90 -21.83
N GLN A 335 -26.04 -13.50 -23.02
CA GLN A 335 -25.98 -12.78 -24.30
C GLN A 335 -27.25 -11.97 -24.65
N LYS A 336 -28.38 -12.23 -23.97
CA LYS A 336 -29.62 -11.44 -24.12
C LYS A 336 -29.55 -10.05 -23.47
N TYR A 337 -28.57 -9.85 -22.60
CA TYR A 337 -28.37 -8.62 -21.83
C TYR A 337 -27.21 -7.81 -22.42
N ASP A 338 -27.21 -6.51 -22.15
CA ASP A 338 -26.10 -5.61 -22.51
C ASP A 338 -25.02 -5.65 -21.43
N VAL A 339 -25.46 -5.74 -20.17
CA VAL A 339 -24.59 -5.76 -18.99
C VAL A 339 -25.00 -6.90 -18.06
N VAL A 340 -24.00 -7.59 -17.54
CA VAL A 340 -24.15 -8.50 -16.41
C VAL A 340 -23.57 -7.80 -15.18
N PHE A 341 -24.36 -7.69 -14.12
CA PHE A 341 -23.95 -7.10 -12.84
C PHE A 341 -23.87 -8.22 -11.81
N VAL A 342 -22.74 -8.37 -11.14
CA VAL A 342 -22.45 -9.54 -10.29
C VAL A 342 -22.00 -9.11 -8.91
N TYR A 343 -22.63 -9.66 -7.87
CA TYR A 343 -22.19 -9.53 -6.48
C TYR A 343 -22.52 -10.79 -5.66
N SER A 344 -21.77 -11.04 -4.59
CA SER A 344 -22.25 -11.85 -3.46
C SER A 344 -22.23 -11.04 -2.18
N ALA A 345 -22.99 -11.51 -1.21
CA ALA A 345 -22.91 -11.08 0.17
C ALA A 345 -22.72 -12.33 1.07
N SER A 346 -23.69 -12.63 1.93
CA SER A 346 -23.56 -13.65 2.97
C SER A 346 -23.47 -15.10 2.49
N ILE A 347 -23.75 -15.40 1.22
CA ILE A 347 -23.86 -16.77 0.69
C ILE A 347 -23.00 -16.93 -0.56
N LYS A 348 -22.36 -18.09 -0.68
CA LYS A 348 -21.50 -18.46 -1.81
C LYS A 348 -22.31 -18.85 -3.05
N PHE A 349 -21.74 -18.60 -4.22
CA PHE A 349 -22.26 -19.12 -5.48
C PHE A 349 -22.36 -20.65 -5.44
N LEU A 350 -23.42 -21.23 -6.03
CA LEU A 350 -23.56 -22.67 -6.18
C LEU A 350 -22.34 -23.29 -6.91
N ASN A 351 -21.78 -22.55 -7.88
CA ASN A 351 -20.55 -22.92 -8.55
C ASN A 351 -19.82 -21.69 -9.10
N ALA A 352 -19.02 -21.04 -8.25
CA ALA A 352 -18.25 -19.85 -8.60
C ALA A 352 -17.38 -20.05 -9.85
N LYS A 353 -16.69 -21.20 -9.95
CA LYS A 353 -15.79 -21.51 -11.07
C LYS A 353 -16.53 -21.58 -12.40
N LYS A 354 -17.65 -22.31 -12.48
CA LYS A 354 -18.43 -22.41 -13.72
C LYS A 354 -19.07 -21.07 -14.07
N THR A 355 -19.54 -20.31 -13.08
CA THR A 355 -20.09 -18.97 -13.33
C THR A 355 -19.02 -18.07 -13.93
N GLY A 356 -17.82 -17.99 -13.36
CA GLY A 356 -16.74 -17.17 -13.92
C GLY A 356 -16.20 -17.68 -15.26
N ASP A 357 -16.18 -19.00 -15.51
CA ASP A 357 -15.87 -19.55 -16.84
C ASP A 357 -16.90 -19.09 -17.91
N VAL A 358 -18.16 -18.89 -17.54
CA VAL A 358 -19.22 -18.36 -18.43
C VAL A 358 -19.10 -16.83 -18.58
N LEU A 359 -18.81 -16.11 -17.50
CA LEU A 359 -18.58 -14.65 -17.53
C LEU A 359 -17.41 -14.29 -18.44
N ALA A 360 -16.32 -15.06 -18.42
CA ALA A 360 -15.17 -14.87 -19.31
C ALA A 360 -15.60 -14.89 -20.79
N LYS A 361 -16.37 -15.90 -21.20
CA LYS A 361 -16.89 -15.99 -22.58
C LYS A 361 -17.84 -14.86 -22.94
N TYR A 362 -18.59 -14.36 -21.96
CA TYR A 362 -19.51 -13.26 -22.15
C TYR A 362 -18.76 -11.95 -22.41
N VAL A 363 -17.74 -11.61 -21.61
CA VAL A 363 -16.91 -10.41 -21.86
C VAL A 363 -16.06 -10.51 -23.12
N GLU A 364 -15.59 -11.73 -23.46
CA GLU A 364 -14.91 -12.03 -24.74
C GLU A 364 -15.81 -11.74 -25.96
N SER A 365 -17.14 -11.81 -25.80
CA SER A 365 -18.10 -11.48 -26.86
C SER A 365 -18.40 -9.98 -27.00
N GLY A 366 -17.63 -9.12 -26.32
CA GLY A 366 -17.76 -7.67 -26.39
C GLY A 366 -18.93 -7.12 -25.56
N LYS A 367 -19.31 -7.81 -24.48
CA LYS A 367 -20.42 -7.42 -23.61
C LYS A 367 -19.94 -6.93 -22.24
N GLY A 368 -20.64 -5.95 -21.67
CA GLY A 368 -20.22 -5.26 -20.46
C GLY A 368 -20.41 -6.08 -19.18
N LEU A 369 -19.47 -5.98 -18.25
CA LEU A 369 -19.51 -6.65 -16.95
C LEU A 369 -19.25 -5.63 -15.83
N VAL A 370 -20.09 -5.69 -14.80
CA VAL A 370 -19.86 -4.99 -13.52
C VAL A 370 -19.72 -6.05 -12.42
N LEU A 371 -18.62 -5.99 -11.66
CA LEU A 371 -18.32 -6.88 -10.53
C LEU A 371 -18.13 -6.05 -9.26
N CYS A 372 -18.65 -6.55 -8.14
CA CYS A 372 -18.53 -5.89 -6.83
C CYS A 372 -17.42 -6.49 -5.95
N SER A 373 -17.08 -5.81 -4.84
CA SER A 373 -15.88 -6.03 -4.01
C SER A 373 -15.57 -7.50 -3.74
N ASP A 374 -16.52 -8.23 -3.19
CA ASP A 374 -16.25 -9.58 -2.67
C ASP A 374 -15.99 -10.59 -3.80
N GLU A 375 -16.50 -10.30 -5.00
CA GLU A 375 -16.29 -11.14 -6.18
C GLU A 375 -14.96 -10.86 -6.85
N ALA A 376 -14.58 -9.59 -6.98
CA ALA A 376 -13.41 -9.21 -7.74
C ALA A 376 -12.12 -9.16 -6.90
N LEU A 377 -12.24 -8.88 -5.60
CA LEU A 377 -11.13 -8.39 -4.79
C LEU A 377 -10.87 -9.20 -3.51
N LEU A 378 -11.80 -10.02 -3.02
CA LEU A 378 -11.60 -10.72 -1.75
C LEU A 378 -10.62 -11.89 -1.87
N ARG A 379 -9.68 -12.00 -0.92
CA ARG A 379 -8.73 -13.11 -0.82
C ARG A 379 -9.26 -14.25 0.05
N GLY A 380 -9.22 -15.47 -0.48
CA GLY A 380 -9.25 -16.70 0.34
C GLY A 380 -10.62 -17.12 0.88
N SER A 381 -11.71 -16.50 0.42
CA SER A 381 -13.06 -17.00 0.68
C SER A 381 -13.47 -18.00 -0.41
N GLU A 382 -14.15 -19.09 -0.06
CA GLU A 382 -14.74 -19.99 -1.09
C GLU A 382 -15.96 -19.34 -1.81
N GLY A 383 -16.32 -18.10 -1.47
CA GLY A 383 -17.44 -17.37 -2.04
C GLY A 383 -17.10 -16.52 -3.27
N GLU A 384 -15.81 -16.19 -3.46
CA GLU A 384 -15.30 -15.38 -4.57
C GLU A 384 -15.63 -15.97 -5.95
N ILE A 385 -15.80 -15.13 -6.96
CA ILE A 385 -15.85 -15.60 -8.35
C ILE A 385 -14.53 -16.29 -8.68
N GLN A 386 -14.60 -17.38 -9.46
CA GLN A 386 -13.43 -18.19 -9.81
C GLN A 386 -13.41 -18.48 -11.31
N GLY A 387 -12.43 -19.25 -11.76
CA GLY A 387 -12.34 -19.69 -13.15
C GLY A 387 -11.72 -18.60 -14.04
N LYS A 388 -11.98 -18.70 -15.34
CA LYS A 388 -11.28 -17.90 -16.36
C LYS A 388 -11.48 -16.39 -16.26
N ILE A 389 -12.52 -15.92 -15.59
CA ILE A 389 -12.76 -14.48 -15.48
C ILE A 389 -11.63 -13.74 -14.73
N ILE A 390 -10.92 -14.44 -13.84
CA ILE A 390 -9.81 -13.88 -13.05
C ILE A 390 -8.69 -13.34 -13.95
N ASP A 391 -8.43 -13.96 -15.10
CA ASP A 391 -7.41 -13.51 -16.07
C ASP A 391 -7.73 -12.17 -16.76
N TYR A 392 -8.93 -11.63 -16.50
CA TYR A 392 -9.43 -10.39 -17.08
C TYR A 392 -9.67 -9.28 -16.05
N LEU A 393 -9.57 -9.58 -14.75
CA LEU A 393 -9.83 -8.60 -13.71
C LEU A 393 -8.67 -7.60 -13.63
N PRO A 394 -8.95 -6.28 -13.58
CA PRO A 394 -7.93 -5.26 -13.49
C PRO A 394 -7.44 -5.01 -12.06
N VAL A 395 -7.66 -5.95 -11.16
CA VAL A 395 -7.41 -5.79 -9.74
C VAL A 395 -6.79 -7.06 -9.14
N GLU A 396 -6.04 -6.89 -8.06
CA GLU A 396 -5.46 -7.98 -7.28
C GLU A 396 -6.34 -8.28 -6.07
N LYS A 397 -6.24 -9.51 -5.56
CA LYS A 397 -6.97 -9.89 -4.35
C LYS A 397 -6.34 -9.26 -3.10
N GLY A 398 -7.16 -8.62 -2.30
CA GLY A 398 -6.83 -8.04 -0.99
C GLY A 398 -7.66 -8.63 0.14
N ASP A 399 -7.45 -8.08 1.31
CA ASP A 399 -8.14 -8.45 2.55
C ASP A 399 -9.47 -7.69 2.66
N HIS A 400 -10.44 -8.29 3.34
CA HIS A 400 -11.72 -7.65 3.61
C HIS A 400 -11.54 -6.53 4.65
N ILE A 401 -12.04 -5.34 4.34
CA ILE A 401 -12.05 -4.18 5.23
C ILE A 401 -13.51 -3.86 5.53
N CYS A 402 -13.87 -3.87 6.81
CA CYS A 402 -15.28 -3.65 7.18
C CYS A 402 -15.54 -3.13 8.61
N ASP A 403 -14.52 -2.57 9.25
CA ASP A 403 -14.55 -2.22 10.68
C ASP A 403 -14.68 -0.71 10.93
N GLU A 404 -14.45 0.11 9.91
CA GLU A 404 -14.54 1.57 9.99
C GLU A 404 -15.33 2.15 8.82
N LYS A 405 -16.12 3.18 9.12
CA LYS A 405 -16.84 3.96 8.12
C LYS A 405 -15.85 4.71 7.24
N THR A 406 -15.93 4.47 5.93
CA THR A 406 -15.24 5.23 4.88
C THR A 406 -16.24 5.82 3.89
N GLU A 407 -15.86 6.94 3.26
CA GLU A 407 -16.61 7.68 2.26
C GLU A 407 -15.80 7.91 0.97
N LEU A 408 -16.41 8.60 -0.01
CA LEU A 408 -15.76 8.98 -1.26
C LEU A 408 -14.46 9.77 -1.00
N GLY A 409 -13.35 9.20 -1.45
CA GLY A 409 -12.02 9.79 -1.43
C GLY A 409 -11.72 10.63 -2.67
N ASP A 410 -10.47 10.59 -3.11
CA ASP A 410 -10.05 11.35 -4.29
C ASP A 410 -10.60 10.74 -5.59
N ILE A 411 -10.80 11.59 -6.60
CA ILE A 411 -11.37 11.18 -7.88
C ILE A 411 -10.36 11.49 -9.00
N ASN A 412 -9.60 10.48 -9.43
CA ASN A 412 -8.58 10.62 -10.49
C ASN A 412 -9.17 11.15 -11.81
N TYR A 413 -10.39 10.73 -12.13
CA TYR A 413 -11.06 11.09 -13.38
C TYR A 413 -12.47 11.60 -13.06
N THR A 414 -12.57 12.81 -12.51
CA THR A 414 -13.84 13.48 -12.13
C THR A 414 -14.86 13.52 -13.26
N ARG A 415 -14.39 13.47 -14.51
CA ARG A 415 -15.22 13.42 -15.71
C ARG A 415 -15.58 12.04 -16.24
N HIS A 416 -14.99 10.98 -15.70
CA HIS A 416 -15.29 9.65 -16.22
C HIS A 416 -16.81 9.45 -16.20
N ALA A 417 -17.40 8.83 -17.22
CA ALA A 417 -18.86 8.71 -17.32
C ALA A 417 -19.51 8.15 -16.04
N ILE A 418 -18.77 7.31 -15.30
CA ILE A 418 -19.14 6.75 -14.00
C ILE A 418 -19.37 7.82 -12.92
N MET A 419 -18.61 8.91 -12.93
CA MET A 419 -18.67 9.98 -11.91
C MET A 419 -19.66 11.10 -12.26
N ASN A 420 -20.39 10.98 -13.38
CA ASN A 420 -21.33 12.02 -13.80
C ASN A 420 -22.45 12.23 -12.77
N GLY A 421 -22.48 13.43 -12.15
CA GLY A 421 -23.47 13.80 -11.14
C GLY A 421 -23.32 13.12 -9.78
N VAL A 422 -22.16 12.48 -9.54
CA VAL A 422 -21.75 11.89 -8.25
C VAL A 422 -20.98 12.95 -7.47
N ASN A 423 -21.47 13.31 -6.29
CA ASN A 423 -20.90 14.33 -5.41
C ASN A 423 -20.50 13.76 -4.06
N SER A 424 -21.22 12.74 -3.58
CA SER A 424 -20.91 12.07 -2.32
C SER A 424 -21.26 10.58 -2.37
N PHE A 425 -20.51 9.79 -1.65
CA PHE A 425 -20.81 8.38 -1.41
C PHE A 425 -20.35 8.03 0.01
N ASP A 426 -21.27 7.51 0.81
CA ASP A 426 -21.03 7.09 2.19
C ASP A 426 -21.22 5.58 2.25
N GLY A 427 -20.15 4.83 2.58
CA GLY A 427 -20.16 3.37 2.55
C GLY A 427 -20.97 2.71 3.67
N GLY A 428 -21.49 3.48 4.63
CA GLY A 428 -22.28 2.98 5.75
C GLY A 428 -21.45 2.66 6.98
N ALA A 429 -22.08 2.07 8.00
CA ALA A 429 -21.41 1.79 9.27
C ALA A 429 -20.26 0.79 9.15
N GLY A 430 -20.37 -0.16 8.21
CA GLY A 430 -19.32 -1.14 7.94
C GLY A 430 -18.45 -0.82 6.73
N SER A 431 -18.91 0.03 5.82
CA SER A 431 -18.27 0.29 4.52
C SER A 431 -17.53 -0.91 3.92
N PRO A 432 -18.17 -2.09 3.76
CA PRO A 432 -17.46 -3.30 3.38
C PRO A 432 -16.84 -3.17 1.98
N HIS A 433 -15.52 -3.33 1.92
CA HIS A 433 -14.71 -3.26 0.71
C HIS A 433 -13.44 -4.12 0.87
N CYS A 434 -12.57 -4.15 -0.13
CA CYS A 434 -11.36 -4.97 -0.12
C CYS A 434 -10.10 -4.15 -0.42
N SER A 435 -8.98 -4.46 0.25
CA SER A 435 -7.68 -3.78 0.07
C SER A 435 -6.97 -4.05 -1.27
N GLY A 436 -7.65 -4.73 -2.20
CA GLY A 436 -7.09 -5.18 -3.46
C GLY A 436 -6.65 -4.02 -4.35
N ALA A 437 -5.40 -4.05 -4.79
CA ALA A 437 -4.84 -2.98 -5.59
C ALA A 437 -5.28 -3.06 -7.06
N CYS A 438 -5.28 -1.91 -7.74
CA CYS A 438 -5.40 -1.89 -9.20
C CYS A 438 -4.13 -2.46 -9.86
N THR A 439 -4.32 -3.39 -10.79
CA THR A 439 -3.24 -3.87 -11.66
C THR A 439 -2.87 -2.83 -12.71
N LYS A 440 -1.75 -3.04 -13.42
CA LYS A 440 -1.29 -2.14 -14.49
C LYS A 440 -2.24 -2.04 -15.69
N SER A 441 -3.16 -2.99 -15.85
CA SER A 441 -4.13 -3.00 -16.94
C SER A 441 -5.36 -2.14 -16.62
N GLY A 442 -5.64 -1.91 -15.33
CA GLY A 442 -6.76 -1.13 -14.85
C GLY A 442 -6.53 0.37 -14.82
N LYS A 443 -7.63 1.11 -14.70
CA LYS A 443 -7.63 2.55 -14.40
C LYS A 443 -8.51 2.79 -13.19
N VAL A 444 -7.93 3.34 -12.13
CA VAL A 444 -8.70 3.74 -10.94
C VAL A 444 -9.41 5.06 -11.24
N ILE A 445 -10.73 5.06 -11.15
CA ILE A 445 -11.59 6.23 -11.39
C ILE A 445 -11.79 7.07 -10.14
N ALA A 446 -12.00 6.42 -9.01
CA ALA A 446 -12.18 7.03 -7.71
C ALA A 446 -11.60 6.13 -6.61
N TYR A 447 -11.25 6.72 -5.48
CA TYR A 447 -10.80 6.05 -4.26
C TYR A 447 -11.82 6.19 -3.14
N TRP A 448 -11.75 5.29 -2.18
CA TRP A 448 -12.20 5.52 -0.81
C TRP A 448 -11.28 6.55 -0.13
N ASP A 449 -11.75 7.20 0.93
CA ASP A 449 -10.97 8.22 1.65
C ASP A 449 -9.74 7.67 2.38
N ASP A 450 -9.72 6.37 2.68
CA ASP A 450 -8.57 5.60 3.15
C ASP A 450 -7.51 5.33 2.06
N GLY A 451 -7.82 5.68 0.80
CA GLY A 451 -6.91 5.55 -0.34
C GLY A 451 -7.04 4.22 -1.11
N VAL A 452 -7.92 3.31 -0.70
CA VAL A 452 -8.20 2.08 -1.45
C VAL A 452 -9.00 2.39 -2.73
N PRO A 453 -8.73 1.76 -3.89
CA PRO A 453 -9.53 1.97 -5.10
C PRO A 453 -11.02 1.67 -4.88
N LEU A 454 -11.90 2.64 -5.10
CA LEU A 454 -13.35 2.49 -5.02
C LEU A 454 -13.93 2.01 -6.36
N ILE A 455 -13.44 2.56 -7.48
CA ILE A 455 -13.92 2.24 -8.82
C ILE A 455 -12.72 1.97 -9.72
N VAL A 456 -12.67 0.79 -10.34
CA VAL A 456 -11.63 0.44 -11.31
C VAL A 456 -12.27 0.02 -12.62
N VAL A 457 -11.79 0.57 -13.73
CA VAL A 457 -12.27 0.20 -15.07
C VAL A 457 -11.17 -0.43 -15.90
N HIS A 458 -11.57 -1.33 -16.80
CA HIS A 458 -10.66 -1.95 -17.75
C HIS A 458 -11.33 -2.27 -19.07
N ARG A 459 -10.55 -2.13 -20.14
CA ARG A 459 -10.84 -2.66 -21.46
C ARG A 459 -9.57 -3.31 -21.99
N LYS A 460 -9.56 -4.64 -22.04
CA LYS A 460 -8.35 -5.41 -22.41
C LYS A 460 -7.95 -5.18 -23.86
N MET A 461 -8.92 -5.10 -24.76
CA MET A 461 -8.75 -4.95 -26.22
C MET A 461 -9.96 -4.24 -26.84
N ASP A 462 -9.81 -3.69 -28.05
CA ASP A 462 -10.87 -2.95 -28.76
C ASP A 462 -12.17 -3.75 -28.98
N ASN A 463 -12.13 -5.09 -28.98
CA ASN A 463 -13.31 -5.95 -29.13
C ASN A 463 -13.77 -6.62 -27.83
N PHE A 464 -13.13 -6.30 -26.70
CA PHE A 464 -13.45 -6.84 -25.38
C PHE A 464 -14.47 -5.95 -24.68
N GLY A 465 -15.41 -6.55 -23.96
CA GLY A 465 -16.38 -5.78 -23.18
C GLY A 465 -15.71 -4.96 -22.07
N ASN A 466 -16.29 -3.82 -21.74
CA ASN A 466 -15.84 -3.02 -20.60
C ASN A 466 -16.10 -3.78 -19.30
N ILE A 467 -15.07 -3.90 -18.46
CA ILE A 467 -15.18 -4.43 -17.09
C ILE A 467 -15.11 -3.26 -16.12
N VAL A 468 -16.08 -3.17 -15.22
CA VAL A 468 -16.09 -2.21 -14.11
C VAL A 468 -16.07 -2.99 -12.80
N ILE A 469 -15.13 -2.64 -11.93
CA ILE A 469 -15.06 -3.13 -10.55
C ILE A 469 -15.59 -2.02 -9.64
N LEU A 470 -16.60 -2.33 -8.84
CA LEU A 470 -17.14 -1.50 -7.77
C LEU A 470 -16.71 -2.08 -6.43
N ASN A 471 -15.75 -1.45 -5.75
CA ASN A 471 -15.22 -1.95 -4.50
C ASN A 471 -16.09 -1.55 -3.30
N PHE A 472 -17.37 -1.90 -3.35
CA PHE A 472 -18.32 -1.80 -2.24
C PHE A 472 -19.45 -2.81 -2.42
N GLN A 473 -20.15 -3.14 -1.32
CA GLN A 473 -21.33 -4.01 -1.37
C GLN A 473 -22.57 -3.29 -1.90
N PRO A 474 -23.25 -3.80 -2.95
CA PRO A 474 -24.39 -3.12 -3.58
C PRO A 474 -25.66 -2.92 -2.75
N PRO A 475 -26.06 -3.82 -1.81
CA PRO A 475 -27.21 -3.54 -0.95
C PRO A 475 -27.00 -2.25 -0.16
N SER A 476 -28.07 -1.52 0.15
CA SER A 476 -28.03 -0.22 0.83
C SER A 476 -28.53 -0.27 2.27
N ASP A 477 -28.41 0.85 2.97
CA ASP A 477 -28.94 1.07 4.33
C ASP A 477 -30.45 0.81 4.48
N LYS A 478 -31.21 0.73 3.37
CA LYS A 478 -32.64 0.37 3.36
C LYS A 478 -32.92 -1.05 3.82
N VAL A 479 -31.95 -1.96 3.65
CA VAL A 479 -32.09 -3.38 4.07
C VAL A 479 -31.21 -3.75 5.26
N ASP A 480 -30.10 -3.02 5.46
CA ASP A 480 -29.20 -3.15 6.61
C ASP A 480 -28.31 -1.90 6.73
N ALA A 481 -28.32 -1.22 7.88
CA ALA A 481 -27.55 0.01 8.13
C ALA A 481 -26.01 -0.20 8.07
N TYR A 482 -25.56 -1.44 7.99
CA TYR A 482 -24.17 -1.80 7.74
C TYR A 482 -23.67 -1.32 6.36
N TYR A 483 -24.55 -1.22 5.36
CA TYR A 483 -24.21 -0.83 4.00
C TYR A 483 -24.41 0.66 3.69
N TRP A 484 -24.07 1.05 2.46
CA TRP A 484 -24.00 2.44 2.01
C TRP A 484 -25.31 3.24 2.19
N ASP A 485 -25.17 4.52 2.52
CA ASP A 485 -26.30 5.43 2.78
C ASP A 485 -27.03 5.74 1.47
N SER A 486 -28.28 5.27 1.36
CA SER A 486 -29.12 5.44 0.17
C SER A 486 -29.51 6.88 -0.15
N LYS A 487 -29.20 7.85 0.72
CA LYS A 487 -29.33 9.30 0.46
C LYS A 487 -28.14 9.90 -0.29
N THR A 488 -27.03 9.17 -0.38
CA THR A 488 -25.85 9.56 -1.17
C THR A 488 -25.92 9.04 -2.61
N ASP A 489 -24.90 9.29 -3.42
CA ASP A 489 -24.94 9.03 -4.86
C ASP A 489 -24.58 7.58 -5.26
N GLY A 490 -24.64 6.61 -4.34
CA GLY A 490 -24.33 5.20 -4.62
C GLY A 490 -25.17 4.60 -5.76
N ALA A 491 -26.47 4.90 -5.82
CA ALA A 491 -27.33 4.46 -6.93
C ALA A 491 -26.88 5.05 -8.29
N LYS A 492 -26.39 6.30 -8.31
CA LYS A 492 -25.84 6.92 -9.53
C LYS A 492 -24.53 6.27 -9.94
N ILE A 493 -23.64 5.97 -8.99
CA ILE A 493 -22.38 5.24 -9.26
C ILE A 493 -22.69 3.90 -9.94
N ILE A 494 -23.65 3.13 -9.39
CA ILE A 494 -24.08 1.84 -9.97
C ILE A 494 -24.62 2.04 -11.40
N ALA A 495 -25.54 2.98 -11.59
CA ALA A 495 -26.18 3.20 -12.89
C ALA A 495 -25.21 3.70 -13.96
N ASN A 496 -24.33 4.64 -13.62
CA ASN A 496 -23.33 5.15 -14.53
C ASN A 496 -22.30 4.06 -14.88
N SER A 497 -21.96 3.19 -13.93
CA SER A 497 -21.11 2.01 -14.16
C SER A 497 -21.74 1.02 -15.14
N VAL A 498 -23.04 0.75 -14.99
CA VAL A 498 -23.80 -0.05 -15.94
C VAL A 498 -23.84 0.62 -17.31
N GLN A 499 -24.10 1.93 -17.38
CA GLN A 499 -24.13 2.63 -18.67
C GLN A 499 -22.78 2.62 -19.37
N PHE A 500 -21.69 2.84 -18.63
CA PHE A 500 -20.34 2.76 -19.16
C PHE A 500 -20.00 1.34 -19.64
N ALA A 501 -20.32 0.32 -18.83
CA ALA A 501 -20.11 -1.08 -19.20
C ALA A 501 -20.86 -1.47 -20.48
N ALA A 502 -22.05 -0.89 -20.70
CA ALA A 502 -22.87 -1.14 -21.89
C ALA A 502 -22.34 -0.46 -23.18
N SER A 503 -21.36 0.43 -23.08
CA SER A 503 -20.79 1.13 -24.23
C SER A 503 -19.64 0.34 -24.85
N ASN A 504 -19.63 0.21 -26.18
CA ASN A 504 -18.60 -0.49 -26.94
C ASN A 504 -17.79 0.51 -27.77
#